data_AF-A0A418GNE3-F1
#
_entry.id   AF-A0A418GNE3-F1
#
_cell.length_a   1.000
_cell.length_b   1.000
_cell.length_c   1.000
_cell.angle_alpha   90.00
_cell.angle_beta   90.00
_cell.angle_gamma   90.00
#
_symmetry.space_group_name_H-M   'P 1'
#
loop_
_entity.id
_entity.type
_entity.pdbx_description
1 polymer ?
#
loop_
_entity_poly.entity_id
_entity_poly.type
_entity_poly.pdbx_seq_one_letter_code
_entity_poly.pdbx_strand_id
1 'polypeptide(L)'
;ETVALIAGGHTLGKTHGAGPTSNVGPDPEAAPIEEQGLGWASTYGSGVGADAITSGLEVVWTQTPTQWSNYFFENLFKYEWVQTRSPAGAIQFEAVDAPEIIPDPFDPSKKRKPTMLVTDLTLRFDPEFEKISRRFLNDPQAFNEAFARAWFKLTHRDMGPKSRYIGPEVPKEDLIWQDPLPQPIYNPTEQDIIDLKFAIADSGLSV
;
A
#
# COMPACT_ATOMS: atom_id res chain seq x y z
N GLU A 1 -5.91 5.40 -8.46
CA GLU A 1 -5.27 4.22 -7.82
C GLU A 1 -4.23 4.64 -6.78
N THR A 2 -3.20 5.43 -7.13
CA THR A 2 -2.15 5.89 -6.20
C THR A 2 -2.67 6.53 -4.92
N VAL A 3 -3.52 7.55 -5.01
CA VAL A 3 -4.11 8.22 -3.83
C VAL A 3 -4.86 7.21 -2.94
N ALA A 4 -5.63 6.32 -3.56
CA ALA A 4 -6.39 5.31 -2.83
C ALA A 4 -5.47 4.32 -2.10
N LEU A 5 -4.40 3.84 -2.75
CA LEU A 5 -3.43 2.92 -2.15
C LEU A 5 -2.67 3.54 -0.97
N ILE A 6 -2.18 4.77 -1.12
CA ILE A 6 -1.42 5.43 -0.05
C ILE A 6 -2.34 5.76 1.12
N ALA A 7 -3.44 6.47 0.87
CA ALA A 7 -4.37 6.83 1.94
C ALA A 7 -5.00 5.61 2.61
N GLY A 8 -5.36 4.57 1.83
CA GLY A 8 -5.92 3.33 2.37
C GLY A 8 -4.91 2.51 3.17
N GLY A 9 -3.65 2.44 2.70
CA GLY A 9 -2.57 1.82 3.46
C GLY A 9 -2.31 2.55 4.78
N HIS A 10 -2.18 3.88 4.72
CA HIS A 10 -1.90 4.74 5.88
C HIS A 10 -3.13 5.06 6.73
N THR A 11 -4.32 4.51 6.43
CA THR A 11 -5.44 4.47 7.37
C THR A 11 -5.12 3.58 8.58
N LEU A 12 -4.21 2.61 8.41
CA LEU A 12 -3.91 1.57 9.38
C LEU A 12 -2.45 1.62 9.87
N GLY A 13 -2.24 1.20 11.11
CA GLY A 13 -0.92 0.99 11.69
C GLY A 13 -0.13 2.28 11.97
N LYS A 14 1.20 2.15 11.88
CA LYS A 14 2.18 3.22 12.14
C LYS A 14 3.51 2.96 11.46
N THR A 15 4.38 3.96 11.43
CA THR A 15 5.83 3.79 11.15
C THR A 15 6.60 3.54 12.46
N HIS A 16 7.89 3.19 12.39
CA HIS A 16 8.73 2.93 13.57
C HIS A 16 10.09 3.64 13.49
N GLY A 17 10.36 4.49 14.48
CA GLY A 17 11.55 5.34 14.56
C GLY A 17 11.81 5.84 15.98
N ALA A 18 11.69 4.94 16.97
CA ALA A 18 11.78 5.27 18.39
C ALA A 18 13.14 5.81 18.84
N GLY A 19 14.21 5.60 18.07
CA GLY A 19 15.57 6.06 18.35
C GLY A 19 16.47 6.08 17.11
N PRO A 20 17.75 6.46 17.25
CA PRO A 20 18.70 6.58 16.14
C PRO A 20 18.87 5.27 15.35
N THR A 21 18.90 5.36 14.02
CA THR A 21 19.05 4.19 13.13
C THR A 21 20.40 3.50 13.25
N SER A 22 21.40 4.13 13.85
CA SER A 22 22.71 3.52 14.16
C SER A 22 22.62 2.32 15.12
N ASN A 23 21.49 2.15 15.81
CA ASN A 23 21.26 0.99 16.68
C ASN A 23 20.81 -0.26 15.92
N VAL A 24 20.42 -0.12 14.64
CA VAL A 24 19.90 -1.20 13.80
C VAL A 24 21.06 -1.92 13.12
N GLY A 25 21.16 -3.23 13.35
CA GLY A 25 22.16 -4.11 12.77
C GLY A 25 21.99 -4.43 11.28
N PRO A 26 22.77 -5.38 10.75
CA PRO A 26 22.72 -5.78 9.34
C PRO A 26 21.34 -6.33 8.94
N ASP A 27 21.03 -6.27 7.65
CA ASP A 27 19.85 -6.91 7.08
C ASP A 27 19.97 -8.46 7.12
N PRO A 28 18.88 -9.21 6.86
CA PRO A 28 18.85 -10.66 7.03
C PRO A 28 19.95 -11.44 6.28
N GLU A 29 20.38 -10.99 5.10
CA GLU A 29 21.39 -11.72 4.31
C GLU A 29 22.82 -11.47 4.83
N ALA A 30 23.02 -10.41 5.62
CA ALA A 30 24.29 -10.07 6.25
C ALA A 30 24.28 -10.34 7.78
N ALA A 31 23.17 -10.85 8.31
CA ALA A 31 23.02 -11.15 9.73
C ALA A 31 23.81 -12.40 10.13
N PRO A 32 24.26 -12.50 11.40
CA PRO A 32 24.89 -13.70 11.93
C PRO A 32 23.95 -14.92 11.82
N ILE A 33 24.53 -16.11 11.63
CA ILE A 33 23.75 -17.34 11.44
C ILE A 33 22.83 -17.66 12.63
N GLU A 34 23.20 -17.24 13.84
CA GLU A 34 22.39 -17.39 15.05
C GLU A 34 21.08 -16.59 15.04
N GLU A 35 20.93 -15.60 14.15
CA GLU A 35 19.67 -14.87 13.93
C GLU A 35 18.66 -15.66 13.08
N GLN A 36 19.06 -16.83 12.55
CA GLN A 36 18.17 -17.79 11.88
C GLN A 36 17.31 -17.19 10.76
N GLY A 37 17.93 -16.34 9.93
CA GLY A 37 17.28 -15.70 8.78
C GLY A 37 16.49 -14.43 9.13
N LEU A 38 16.58 -13.96 10.38
CA LEU A 38 16.16 -12.62 10.77
C LEU A 38 17.31 -11.62 10.58
N GLY A 39 16.98 -10.33 10.64
CA GLY A 39 17.93 -9.23 10.52
C GLY A 39 17.37 -7.96 11.15
N TRP A 40 18.11 -6.86 11.00
CA TRP A 40 17.80 -5.56 11.61
C TRP A 40 17.64 -5.60 13.12
N ALA A 41 18.36 -6.51 13.79
CA ALA A 41 18.40 -6.57 15.25
C ALA A 41 18.79 -5.20 15.81
N SER A 42 17.94 -4.66 16.68
CA SER A 42 18.12 -3.31 17.24
C SER A 42 18.66 -3.39 18.65
N THR A 43 19.71 -2.61 18.91
CA THR A 43 20.29 -2.44 20.26
C THR A 43 19.62 -1.32 21.06
N TYR A 44 18.61 -0.64 20.49
CA TYR A 44 17.89 0.46 21.14
C TYR A 44 16.79 -0.06 22.07
N GLY A 45 16.89 0.24 23.36
CA GLY A 45 15.90 -0.19 24.35
C GLY A 45 15.72 -1.71 24.36
N SER A 46 14.49 -2.17 24.22
CA SER A 46 14.14 -3.59 24.05
C SER A 46 14.36 -4.12 22.62
N GLY A 47 14.65 -3.27 21.65
CA GLY A 47 14.86 -3.61 20.24
C GLY A 47 13.58 -3.85 19.44
N VAL A 48 12.41 -3.93 20.09
CA VAL A 48 11.11 -4.25 19.50
C VAL A 48 9.99 -3.45 20.18
N GLY A 49 8.75 -3.62 19.72
CA GLY A 49 7.58 -3.03 20.37
C GLY A 49 7.65 -1.50 20.44
N ALA A 50 7.61 -0.96 21.66
CA ALA A 50 7.67 0.48 21.90
C ALA A 50 9.01 1.11 21.45
N ASP A 51 10.08 0.31 21.41
CA ASP A 51 11.43 0.74 21.04
C ASP A 51 11.79 0.37 19.59
N ALA A 52 10.82 -0.08 18.79
CA ALA A 52 11.07 -0.51 17.43
C ALA A 52 11.61 0.62 16.53
N ILE A 53 12.57 0.28 15.69
CA ILE A 53 13.12 1.13 14.63
C ILE A 53 13.04 0.35 13.32
N THR A 54 12.37 0.92 12.32
CA THR A 54 12.24 0.30 10.99
C THR A 54 12.60 1.32 9.91
N SER A 55 11.75 2.33 9.71
CA SER A 55 12.02 3.39 8.73
C SER A 55 12.79 4.57 9.34
N GLY A 56 12.81 4.70 10.67
CA GLY A 56 13.31 5.88 11.37
C GLY A 56 12.28 7.01 11.44
N LEU A 57 11.10 6.88 10.83
CA LEU A 57 9.97 7.81 10.99
C LEU A 57 9.10 7.33 12.15
N GLU A 58 8.48 8.24 12.90
CA GLU A 58 7.62 7.92 14.05
C GLU A 58 6.25 8.61 13.90
N VAL A 59 5.41 8.06 13.03
CA VAL A 59 4.13 8.60 12.58
C VAL A 59 3.01 7.61 12.84
N VAL A 60 1.89 8.13 13.34
CA VAL A 60 0.60 7.41 13.48
C VAL A 60 -0.49 8.32 12.91
N TRP A 61 -1.18 7.84 11.88
CA TRP A 61 -2.03 8.69 11.04
C TRP A 61 -3.46 8.90 11.57
N THR A 62 -4.04 7.88 12.21
CA THR A 62 -5.47 7.84 12.53
C THR A 62 -5.72 7.58 14.02
N GLN A 63 -6.90 8.00 14.49
CA GLN A 63 -7.35 7.80 15.88
C GLN A 63 -7.70 6.33 16.17
N THR A 64 -7.90 5.54 15.12
CA THR A 64 -8.19 4.10 15.20
C THR A 64 -7.25 3.30 14.29
N PRO A 65 -5.95 3.19 14.63
CA PRO A 65 -4.95 2.57 13.74
C PRO A 65 -5.22 1.09 13.39
N THR A 66 -6.13 0.44 14.11
CA THR A 66 -6.50 -0.96 13.91
C THR A 66 -7.89 -1.14 13.29
N GLN A 67 -8.56 -0.04 12.89
CA GLN A 67 -9.89 -0.07 12.31
C GLN A 67 -9.95 0.79 11.05
N TRP A 68 -10.59 0.25 10.02
CA TRP A 68 -10.83 1.00 8.79
C TRP A 68 -11.68 2.25 9.07
N SER A 69 -11.24 3.39 8.55
CA SER A 69 -11.89 4.70 8.76
C SER A 69 -11.53 5.66 7.61
N ASN A 70 -12.18 6.82 7.58
CA ASN A 70 -11.79 7.93 6.68
C ASN A 70 -10.89 8.96 7.37
N TYR A 71 -10.38 8.64 8.57
CA TYR A 71 -9.65 9.59 9.41
C TYR A 71 -8.33 10.07 8.80
N PHE A 72 -7.72 9.29 7.89
CA PHE A 72 -6.54 9.75 7.16
C PHE A 72 -6.83 11.07 6.42
N PHE A 73 -7.90 11.10 5.60
CA PHE A 73 -8.28 12.31 4.86
C PHE A 73 -8.83 13.40 5.77
N GLU A 74 -9.62 13.04 6.79
CA GLU A 74 -10.12 14.02 7.76
C GLU A 74 -8.95 14.76 8.43
N ASN A 75 -7.96 14.03 8.94
CA ASN A 75 -6.78 14.64 9.54
C ASN A 75 -5.98 15.45 8.52
N LEU A 76 -5.73 14.90 7.32
CA LEU A 76 -4.95 15.54 6.25
C LEU A 76 -5.47 16.94 5.89
N PHE A 77 -6.80 17.11 5.81
CA PHE A 77 -7.44 18.37 5.41
C PHE A 77 -7.90 19.24 6.58
N LYS A 78 -8.11 18.68 7.78
CA LYS A 78 -8.55 19.44 8.96
C LYS A 78 -7.45 20.30 9.56
N TYR A 79 -6.20 19.83 9.52
CA TYR A 79 -5.07 20.48 10.19
C TYR A 79 -4.12 21.13 9.20
N GLU A 80 -3.41 22.17 9.66
CA GLU A 80 -2.18 22.63 9.03
C GLU A 80 -0.99 21.83 9.57
N TRP A 81 0.08 21.74 8.78
CA TRP A 81 1.19 20.83 9.04
C TRP A 81 2.51 21.59 9.20
N VAL A 82 3.22 21.35 10.30
CA VAL A 82 4.56 21.90 10.54
C VAL A 82 5.61 20.80 10.47
N GLN A 83 6.72 21.09 9.81
CA GLN A 83 7.84 20.15 9.74
C GLN A 83 8.47 19.97 11.12
N THR A 84 8.71 18.72 11.49
CA THR A 84 9.42 18.31 12.70
C THR A 84 10.39 17.17 12.37
N ARG A 85 11.06 16.62 13.40
CA ARG A 85 11.93 15.44 13.27
C ARG A 85 11.49 14.33 14.21
N SER A 86 11.59 13.09 13.73
CA SER A 86 11.43 11.89 14.55
C SER A 86 12.54 11.78 15.60
N PRO A 87 12.42 10.89 16.60
CA PRO A 87 13.53 10.55 17.50
C PRO A 87 14.79 10.04 16.78
N ALA A 88 14.64 9.43 15.59
CA ALA A 88 15.75 9.04 14.73
C ALA A 88 16.33 10.18 13.88
N GLY A 89 15.76 11.39 13.95
CA GLY A 89 16.17 12.57 13.20
C GLY A 89 15.55 12.69 11.79
N ALA A 90 14.65 11.78 11.39
CA ALA A 90 14.00 11.81 10.08
C ALA A 90 12.99 12.96 9.98
N ILE A 91 12.85 13.57 8.78
CA ILE A 91 11.89 14.65 8.54
C ILE A 91 10.47 14.05 8.48
N GLN A 92 9.56 14.60 9.29
CA GLN A 92 8.13 14.28 9.29
C GLN A 92 7.31 15.53 9.63
N PHE A 93 5.99 15.41 9.70
CA PHE A 93 5.10 16.53 9.99
C PHE A 93 4.18 16.23 11.16
N GLU A 94 3.87 17.26 11.94
CA GLU A 94 2.91 17.23 13.04
C GLU A 94 1.83 18.29 12.79
N ALA A 95 0.60 18.00 13.21
CA ALA A 95 -0.51 18.93 13.09
C ALA A 95 -0.35 20.15 14.03
N VAL A 96 -0.47 21.35 13.46
CA VAL A 96 -0.42 22.62 14.19
C VAL A 96 -1.69 22.78 15.03
N ASP A 97 -1.54 23.22 16.29
CA ASP A 97 -2.61 23.51 17.24
C ASP A 97 -3.65 22.37 17.43
N ALA A 98 -3.25 21.12 17.14
CA ALA A 98 -4.10 19.95 17.29
C ALA A 98 -4.04 19.38 18.72
N PRO A 99 -5.17 18.86 19.26
CA PRO A 99 -5.16 18.10 20.50
C PRO A 99 -4.48 16.73 20.33
N GLU A 100 -4.03 16.15 21.43
CA GLU A 100 -3.51 14.78 21.48
C GLU A 100 -4.67 13.77 21.41
N ILE A 101 -4.95 13.28 20.21
CA ILE A 101 -6.10 12.41 19.91
C ILE A 101 -5.71 11.06 19.32
N ILE A 102 -4.44 10.90 18.93
CA ILE A 102 -3.94 9.66 18.38
C ILE A 102 -3.47 8.76 19.54
N PRO A 103 -3.94 7.51 19.65
CA PRO A 103 -3.55 6.63 20.75
C PRO A 103 -2.06 6.27 20.68
N ASP A 104 -1.41 6.17 21.83
CA ASP A 104 -0.10 5.53 21.90
C ASP A 104 -0.25 4.01 21.66
N PRO A 105 0.68 3.34 20.94
CA PRO A 105 0.52 1.93 20.61
C PRO A 105 0.67 0.97 21.79
N PHE A 106 1.31 1.39 22.89
CA PHE A 106 1.63 0.52 24.04
C PHE A 106 1.13 1.06 25.38
N ASP A 107 0.97 2.37 25.51
CA ASP A 107 0.52 3.01 26.75
C ASP A 107 -0.88 3.64 26.58
N PRO A 108 -1.96 2.99 27.06
CA PRO A 108 -3.32 3.50 26.86
C PRO A 108 -3.59 4.82 27.59
N SER A 109 -2.71 5.24 28.52
CA SER A 109 -2.81 6.52 29.20
C SER A 109 -2.25 7.69 28.37
N LYS A 110 -1.48 7.40 27.32
CA LYS A 110 -0.82 8.40 26.46
C LYS A 110 -1.56 8.58 25.15
N LYS A 111 -1.53 9.82 24.67
CA LYS A 111 -1.97 10.20 23.33
C LYS A 111 -0.93 11.09 22.67
N ARG A 112 -1.02 11.23 21.37
CA ARG A 112 -0.12 12.00 20.52
C ARG A 112 -0.93 12.90 19.58
N LYS A 113 -0.31 13.93 19.05
CA LYS A 113 -0.89 14.73 17.97
C LYS A 113 -0.89 13.94 16.66
N PRO A 114 -1.80 14.26 15.72
CA PRO A 114 -1.74 13.74 14.35
C PRO A 114 -0.40 14.06 13.69
N THR A 115 0.12 13.09 12.95
CA THR A 115 1.39 13.19 12.24
C THR A 115 1.23 12.67 10.80
N MET A 116 2.07 13.16 9.89
CA MET A 116 2.06 12.80 8.47
C MET A 116 3.47 12.70 7.91
N LEU A 117 3.65 11.91 6.86
CA LEU A 117 4.87 11.88 6.05
C LEU A 117 4.83 12.99 4.99
N VAL A 118 6.01 13.36 4.46
CA VAL A 118 6.12 14.25 3.29
C VAL A 118 5.26 13.73 2.12
N THR A 119 5.28 12.41 1.91
CA THR A 119 4.52 11.74 0.84
C THR A 119 3.00 11.80 1.08
N ASP A 120 2.56 11.81 2.33
CA ASP A 120 1.12 11.94 2.65
C ASP A 120 0.63 13.35 2.33
N LEU A 121 1.43 14.35 2.71
CA LEU A 121 1.12 15.75 2.40
C LEU A 121 1.06 16.03 0.90
N THR A 122 1.82 15.27 0.09
CA THR A 122 1.73 15.36 -1.37
C THR A 122 0.31 15.08 -1.87
N LEU A 123 -0.47 14.23 -1.19
CA LEU A 123 -1.86 13.95 -1.55
C LEU A 123 -2.80 15.15 -1.38
N ARG A 124 -2.39 16.17 -0.62
CA ARG A 124 -3.11 17.44 -0.43
C ARG A 124 -2.49 18.59 -1.23
N PHE A 125 -1.18 18.66 -1.36
CA PHE A 125 -0.51 19.82 -1.95
C PHE A 125 -0.24 19.69 -3.46
N ASP A 126 -0.21 18.48 -4.01
CA ASP A 126 -0.23 18.30 -5.46
C ASP A 126 -1.64 18.62 -6.01
N PRO A 127 -1.80 19.53 -6.99
CA PRO A 127 -3.11 19.96 -7.47
C PRO A 127 -4.01 18.86 -8.05
N GLU A 128 -3.43 17.79 -8.61
CA GLU A 128 -4.21 16.69 -9.19
C GLU A 128 -4.57 15.64 -8.15
N PHE A 129 -3.65 15.32 -7.23
CA PHE A 129 -3.98 14.47 -6.10
C PHE A 129 -4.96 15.14 -5.15
N GLU A 130 -4.87 16.44 -4.94
CA GLU A 130 -5.77 17.20 -4.07
C GLU A 130 -7.23 17.02 -4.47
N LYS A 131 -7.55 17.12 -5.76
CA LYS A 131 -8.92 16.92 -6.28
C LYS A 131 -9.43 15.53 -5.98
N ILE A 132 -8.58 14.51 -6.15
CA ILE A 132 -8.92 13.11 -5.89
C ILE A 132 -9.09 12.88 -4.39
N SER A 133 -8.16 13.37 -3.57
CA SER A 133 -8.19 13.27 -2.11
C SER A 133 -9.40 13.99 -1.53
N ARG A 134 -9.77 15.17 -2.04
CA ARG A 134 -10.97 15.90 -1.62
C ARG A 134 -12.24 15.19 -2.04
N ARG A 135 -12.27 14.53 -3.20
CA ARG A 135 -13.38 13.64 -3.58
C ARG A 135 -13.50 12.49 -2.58
N PHE A 136 -12.41 11.80 -2.25
CA PHE A 136 -12.41 10.69 -1.28
C PHE A 136 -12.73 11.11 0.15
N LEU A 137 -12.36 12.33 0.56
CA LEU A 137 -12.81 12.92 1.82
C LEU A 137 -14.33 13.07 1.87
N ASN A 138 -14.93 13.62 0.80
CA ASN A 138 -16.36 13.94 0.74
C ASN A 138 -17.24 12.73 0.36
N ASP A 139 -16.66 11.70 -0.25
CA ASP A 139 -17.31 10.45 -0.64
C ASP A 139 -16.46 9.25 -0.20
N PRO A 140 -16.59 8.83 1.07
CA PRO A 140 -15.85 7.69 1.61
C PRO A 140 -16.17 6.38 0.88
N GLN A 141 -17.34 6.26 0.25
CA GLN A 141 -17.69 5.04 -0.48
C GLN A 141 -16.90 4.93 -1.79
N ALA A 142 -16.73 6.04 -2.52
CA ALA A 142 -15.83 6.06 -3.68
C ALA A 142 -14.37 5.75 -3.29
N PHE A 143 -13.93 6.19 -2.11
CA PHE A 143 -12.62 5.82 -1.57
C PHE A 143 -12.52 4.32 -1.29
N ASN A 144 -13.50 3.74 -0.57
CA ASN A 144 -13.54 2.33 -0.24
C ASN A 144 -13.46 1.45 -1.50
N GLU A 145 -14.26 1.77 -2.52
CA GLU A 145 -14.27 1.03 -3.79
C GLU A 145 -12.94 1.18 -4.54
N ALA A 146 -12.42 2.41 -4.64
CA ALA A 146 -11.15 2.65 -5.32
C ALA A 146 -9.97 1.95 -4.64
N PHE A 147 -9.94 1.93 -3.30
CA PHE A 147 -8.91 1.23 -2.54
C PHE A 147 -9.02 -0.29 -2.73
N ALA A 148 -10.21 -0.87 -2.59
CA ALA A 148 -10.41 -2.31 -2.77
C ALA A 148 -9.99 -2.77 -4.18
N ARG A 149 -10.41 -2.05 -5.23
CA ARG A 149 -10.04 -2.35 -6.61
C ARG A 149 -8.55 -2.17 -6.87
N ALA A 150 -7.94 -1.10 -6.37
CA ALA A 150 -6.51 -0.84 -6.54
C ALA A 150 -5.65 -1.85 -5.76
N TRP A 151 -6.07 -2.26 -4.56
CA TRP A 151 -5.39 -3.28 -3.77
C TRP A 151 -5.44 -4.65 -4.44
N PHE A 152 -6.60 -5.03 -4.98
CA PHE A 152 -6.74 -6.26 -5.76
C PHE A 152 -5.80 -6.23 -6.98
N LYS A 153 -5.81 -5.14 -7.75
CA LYS A 153 -4.88 -4.95 -8.87
C LYS A 153 -3.42 -5.03 -8.43
N LEU A 154 -3.04 -4.35 -7.35
CA LEU A 154 -1.66 -4.34 -6.84
C LEU A 154 -1.13 -5.76 -6.58
N THR A 155 -1.96 -6.61 -5.99
CA THR A 155 -1.59 -7.96 -5.53
C THR A 155 -1.82 -9.06 -6.57
N HIS A 156 -2.41 -8.73 -7.73
CA HIS A 156 -2.73 -9.71 -8.79
C HIS A 156 -2.23 -9.31 -10.19
N ARG A 157 -1.63 -8.12 -10.34
CA ARG A 157 -1.13 -7.58 -11.63
C ARG A 157 -0.08 -8.43 -12.32
N ASP A 158 0.66 -9.26 -11.57
CA ASP A 158 1.70 -10.17 -12.06
C ASP A 158 1.24 -11.64 -12.14
N MET A 159 -0.02 -11.92 -11.81
CA MET A 159 -0.59 -13.27 -11.91
C MET A 159 -0.92 -13.70 -13.34
N GLY A 160 -0.82 -12.81 -14.33
CA GLY A 160 -1.15 -13.14 -15.72
C GLY A 160 -2.66 -13.39 -15.91
N PRO A 161 -3.06 -14.25 -16.87
CA PRO A 161 -4.47 -14.46 -17.22
C PRO A 161 -5.32 -14.93 -16.03
N LYS A 162 -6.59 -14.51 -16.00
CA LYS A 162 -7.57 -14.89 -14.96
C LYS A 162 -7.77 -16.41 -14.83
N SER A 163 -7.45 -17.20 -15.87
CA SER A 163 -7.43 -18.67 -15.82
C SER A 163 -6.42 -19.24 -14.81
N ARG A 164 -5.44 -18.45 -14.36
CA ARG A 164 -4.49 -18.82 -13.29
C ARG A 164 -5.02 -18.55 -11.87
N TYR A 165 -6.18 -17.91 -11.73
CA TYR A 165 -6.71 -17.53 -10.42
C TYR A 165 -7.46 -18.73 -9.84
N ILE A 166 -7.11 -19.13 -8.62
CA ILE A 166 -7.62 -20.36 -7.99
C ILE A 166 -8.21 -20.00 -6.63
N GLY A 167 -9.40 -20.53 -6.33
CA GLY A 167 -10.04 -20.39 -5.03
C GLY A 167 -11.46 -19.79 -5.11
N PRO A 168 -12.19 -19.80 -3.99
CA PRO A 168 -13.60 -19.40 -3.97
C PRO A 168 -13.82 -17.88 -4.00
N GLU A 169 -12.76 -17.08 -3.79
CA GLU A 169 -12.85 -15.61 -3.65
C GLU A 169 -12.44 -14.86 -4.93
N VAL A 170 -12.22 -15.57 -6.05
CA VAL A 170 -11.90 -14.95 -7.34
C VAL A 170 -13.04 -14.02 -7.78
N PRO A 171 -12.80 -12.72 -8.01
CA PRO A 171 -13.85 -11.81 -8.46
C PRO A 171 -14.43 -12.25 -9.79
N LYS A 172 -15.76 -12.21 -9.89
CA LYS A 172 -16.48 -12.54 -11.13
C LYS A 172 -16.25 -11.51 -12.22
N GLU A 173 -16.09 -10.24 -11.86
CA GLU A 173 -15.81 -9.15 -12.79
C GLU A 173 -14.49 -9.39 -13.54
N ASP A 174 -14.50 -9.16 -14.85
CA ASP A 174 -13.29 -9.08 -15.66
C ASP A 174 -12.80 -7.63 -15.64
N LEU A 175 -11.53 -7.45 -15.26
CA LEU A 175 -10.94 -6.13 -15.12
C LEU A 175 -10.06 -5.86 -16.34
N ILE A 176 -10.16 -4.65 -16.92
CA ILE A 176 -9.47 -4.31 -18.17
C ILE A 176 -7.95 -4.52 -18.11
N TRP A 177 -7.33 -4.30 -16.94
CA TRP A 177 -5.88 -4.48 -16.77
C TRP A 177 -5.43 -5.95 -16.81
N GLN A 178 -6.37 -6.90 -16.77
CA GLN A 178 -6.09 -8.34 -16.89
C GLN A 178 -5.95 -8.80 -18.34
N ASP A 179 -6.14 -7.90 -19.31
CA ASP A 179 -6.21 -8.21 -20.74
C ASP A 179 -7.15 -9.40 -21.02
N PRO A 180 -8.43 -9.31 -20.62
CA PRO A 180 -9.34 -10.46 -20.67
C PRO A 180 -9.58 -10.91 -22.11
N LEU A 181 -9.46 -12.23 -22.33
CA LEU A 181 -9.78 -12.85 -23.61
C LEU A 181 -11.25 -13.29 -23.63
N PRO A 182 -11.94 -13.16 -24.78
CA PRO A 182 -13.28 -13.71 -24.92
C PRO A 182 -13.26 -15.23 -24.76
N GLN A 183 -14.39 -15.79 -24.31
CA GLN A 183 -14.54 -17.24 -24.26
C GLN A 183 -14.43 -17.83 -25.68
N PRO A 184 -13.70 -18.95 -25.86
CA PRO A 184 -13.64 -19.60 -27.16
C PRO A 184 -15.03 -20.10 -27.55
N ILE A 185 -15.53 -19.64 -28.71
CA ILE A 185 -16.82 -20.06 -29.27
C ILE A 185 -16.72 -21.28 -30.19
N TYR A 186 -15.49 -21.69 -30.51
CA TYR A 186 -15.20 -22.77 -31.44
C TYR A 186 -13.99 -23.55 -30.93
N ASN A 187 -14.07 -24.87 -31.05
CA ASN A 187 -13.00 -25.78 -30.70
C ASN A 187 -12.56 -26.52 -31.97
N PRO A 188 -11.43 -26.15 -32.60
CA PRO A 188 -10.98 -26.75 -33.84
C PRO A 188 -10.79 -28.26 -33.70
N THR A 189 -11.28 -29.02 -34.68
CA THR A 189 -10.97 -30.45 -34.81
C THR A 189 -9.59 -30.65 -35.42
N GLU A 190 -9.05 -31.87 -35.34
CA GLU A 190 -7.80 -32.21 -36.01
C GLU A 190 -7.88 -31.98 -37.53
N GLN A 191 -9.04 -32.25 -38.15
CA GLN A 191 -9.26 -32.01 -39.56
C GLN A 191 -9.22 -30.52 -39.90
N ASP A 192 -9.85 -29.66 -39.09
CA ASP A 192 -9.83 -28.20 -39.30
C ASP A 192 -8.39 -27.65 -39.26
N ILE A 193 -7.55 -28.18 -38.37
CA ILE A 193 -6.13 -27.82 -38.27
C ILE A 193 -5.35 -28.28 -39.51
N ILE A 194 -5.63 -29.48 -40.03
CA ILE A 194 -4.99 -30.00 -41.25
C ILE A 194 -5.37 -29.14 -42.46
N ASP A 195 -6.66 -28.85 -42.62
CA ASP A 195 -7.18 -28.08 -43.74
C ASP A 195 -6.61 -26.65 -43.74
N LEU A 196 -6.52 -26.01 -42.57
CA LEU A 196 -5.91 -24.68 -42.42
C LEU A 196 -4.42 -24.66 -42.77
N LYS A 197 -3.66 -25.71 -42.41
CA LYS A 197 -2.23 -25.81 -42.77
C LYS A 197 -2.04 -25.87 -44.28
N PHE A 198 -2.87 -26.64 -45.00
CA PHE A 198 -2.83 -26.67 -46.46
C PHE A 198 -3.21 -25.32 -47.08
N ALA A 199 -4.28 -24.68 -46.59
CA ALA A 199 -4.70 -23.37 -47.07
C ALA A 199 -3.62 -22.28 -46.87
N ILE A 200 -2.91 -22.29 -45.74
CA ILE A 200 -1.79 -21.37 -45.48
C ILE A 200 -0.61 -21.66 -46.43
N ALA A 201 -0.27 -22.93 -46.65
CA ALA A 201 0.82 -23.30 -47.57
C ALA A 201 0.54 -22.86 -49.02
N ASP A 202 -0.72 -22.96 -49.45
CA ASP A 202 -1.16 -22.58 -50.80
C ASP A 202 -1.39 -21.05 -50.96
N SER A 203 -1.33 -20.28 -49.87
CA SER A 203 -1.62 -18.84 -49.88
C SER A 203 -0.56 -17.99 -50.60
N GLY A 204 0.62 -18.55 -50.87
CA GLY A 204 1.76 -17.82 -51.46
C GLY A 204 2.45 -16.84 -50.49
N LEU A 205 2.10 -16.84 -49.20
CA LEU A 205 2.83 -16.10 -48.17
C LEU A 205 4.22 -16.72 -47.96
N SER A 206 5.26 -15.88 -47.93
CA SER A 206 6.63 -16.32 -47.63
C SER A 206 6.79 -16.62 -46.14
N VAL A 207 7.60 -17.64 -45.82
CA VAL A 207 8.03 -17.98 -44.46
C VAL A 207 9.08 -17.01 -43.94
#